data_AF-A0A962DFZ3-F1
#
_entry.id   AF-A0A962DFZ3-F1
#
_cell.length_a   1.000
_cell.length_b   1.000
_cell.length_c   1.000
_cell.angle_alpha   90.00
_cell.angle_beta   90.00
_cell.angle_gamma   90.00
#
_symmetry.space_group_name_H-M   'P 1'
#
loop_
_entity.id
_entity.type
_entity.pdbx_description
1 polymer ?
#
loop_
_entity_poly.entity_id
_entity_poly.type
_entity_poly.pdbx_seq_one_letter_code
_entity_poly.pdbx_strand_id
1 'polypeptide(L)'
;MKKNKLAKAIAPLLLSVSISASSADIQNQSGATGNSNFIPLGGGSVLWDQTANASGNGAPDQDFEAAFDVYDSWGADDFVVNSFGWSISRVNTVGTQSLGGSAVSVDVEFLSDAGGSPGAVMCSYAGVVPTSQTAGSFQI
;
A
#
# COMPACT_ATOMS: atom_id res chain seq x y z
N MET A 1 -61.14 -47.50 5.32
CA MET A 1 -60.20 -46.48 5.86
C MET A 1 -58.76 -46.90 5.58
N LYS A 2 -58.07 -46.26 4.62
CA LYS A 2 -56.61 -46.36 4.44
C LYS A 2 -56.07 -44.93 4.49
N LYS A 3 -55.30 -44.59 5.53
CA LYS A 3 -54.64 -43.29 5.66
C LYS A 3 -53.17 -43.48 5.29
N ASN A 4 -52.78 -43.05 4.08
CA ASN A 4 -51.37 -42.95 3.70
C ASN A 4 -50.75 -41.75 4.42
N LYS A 5 -49.88 -42.01 5.39
CA LYS A 5 -49.03 -40.99 6.01
C LYS A 5 -47.76 -40.85 5.17
N LEU A 6 -47.73 -39.86 4.29
CA LEU A 6 -46.47 -39.38 3.70
C LEU A 6 -45.80 -38.47 4.73
N ALA A 7 -44.83 -39.01 5.47
CA ALA A 7 -43.94 -38.21 6.29
C ALA A 7 -42.90 -37.55 5.36
N LYS A 8 -43.08 -36.25 5.07
CA LYS A 8 -42.05 -35.41 4.44
C LYS A 8 -41.00 -35.08 5.51
N ALA A 9 -39.87 -35.79 5.48
CA ALA A 9 -38.68 -35.38 6.21
C ALA A 9 -38.05 -34.19 5.47
N ILE A 10 -38.12 -33.00 6.07
CA ILE A 10 -37.38 -31.82 5.60
C ILE A 10 -36.04 -31.86 6.35
N ALA A 11 -34.97 -32.27 5.65
CA ALA A 11 -33.62 -32.18 6.19
C ALA A 11 -33.16 -30.70 6.17
N PRO A 12 -32.62 -30.14 7.27
CA PRO A 12 -32.06 -28.80 7.25
C PRO A 12 -30.73 -28.82 6.48
N LEU A 13 -30.68 -28.07 5.37
CA LEU A 13 -29.47 -27.79 4.62
C LEU A 13 -28.62 -26.79 5.43
N LEU A 14 -27.62 -27.29 6.15
CA LEU A 14 -26.61 -26.45 6.81
C LEU A 14 -25.68 -25.88 5.75
N LEU A 15 -25.91 -24.63 5.36
CA LEU A 15 -25.02 -23.86 4.49
C LEU A 15 -23.88 -23.30 5.35
N SER A 16 -22.74 -23.97 5.36
CA SER A 16 -21.51 -23.43 5.93
C SER A 16 -20.89 -22.50 4.89
N VAL A 17 -21.06 -21.19 5.07
CA VAL A 17 -20.31 -20.19 4.30
C VAL A 17 -18.97 -20.01 4.98
N SER A 18 -17.94 -20.63 4.42
CA SER A 18 -16.55 -20.27 4.73
C SER A 18 -16.25 -18.95 4.01
N ILE A 19 -16.22 -17.84 4.74
CA ILE A 19 -15.62 -16.60 4.21
C ILE A 19 -14.12 -16.82 4.25
N SER A 20 -13.56 -17.33 3.15
CA SER A 20 -12.14 -17.17 2.89
C SER A 20 -11.94 -15.74 2.43
N ALA A 21 -11.38 -14.88 3.27
CA ALA A 21 -10.79 -13.64 2.79
C ALA A 21 -9.64 -14.05 1.87
N SER A 22 -9.89 -14.07 0.56
CA SER A 22 -8.81 -14.19 -0.41
C SER A 22 -8.00 -12.91 -0.33
N SER A 23 -6.72 -13.01 0.01
CA SER A 23 -5.76 -11.95 -0.27
C SER A 23 -5.98 -11.54 -1.72
N ALA A 24 -6.42 -10.30 -1.92
CA ALA A 24 -6.65 -9.78 -3.26
C ALA A 24 -5.34 -9.97 -4.04
N ASP A 25 -5.46 -10.60 -5.19
CA ASP A 25 -4.39 -10.80 -6.15
C ASP A 25 -3.70 -9.45 -6.38
N ILE A 26 -2.45 -9.30 -5.92
CA ILE A 26 -1.65 -8.10 -6.20
C ILE A 26 -1.31 -8.17 -7.68
N GLN A 27 -2.17 -7.58 -8.50
CA GLN A 27 -1.94 -7.38 -9.93
C GLN A 27 -0.72 -6.46 -10.05
N ASN A 28 0.44 -7.09 -10.29
CA ASN A 28 1.73 -6.48 -10.54
C ASN A 28 1.65 -5.51 -11.73
N GLN A 29 1.41 -4.23 -11.46
CA GLN A 29 1.50 -3.15 -12.45
C GLN A 29 2.22 -1.94 -11.86
N SER A 30 3.47 -2.13 -11.44
CA SER A 30 4.41 -1.04 -11.26
C SER A 30 4.51 -0.18 -12.53
N GLY A 31 4.58 1.15 -12.39
CA GLY A 31 5.11 2.03 -13.43
C GLY A 31 6.44 1.50 -13.95
N ALA A 32 6.70 1.69 -15.26
CA ALA A 32 7.49 0.88 -16.20
C ALA A 32 8.84 0.23 -15.78
N THR A 33 9.39 0.48 -14.59
CA THR A 33 10.63 -0.16 -14.09
C THR A 33 10.71 -0.37 -12.57
N GLY A 34 9.69 -0.01 -11.78
CA GLY A 34 9.72 -0.18 -10.31
C GLY A 34 9.32 -1.59 -9.87
N ASN A 35 9.73 -2.03 -8.68
CA ASN A 35 9.35 -3.35 -8.16
C ASN A 35 8.09 -3.24 -7.29
N SER A 36 6.93 -3.68 -7.79
CA SER A 36 5.66 -3.74 -7.04
C SER A 36 5.48 -5.02 -6.22
N ASN A 37 6.49 -5.90 -6.11
CA ASN A 37 6.35 -7.14 -5.35
C ASN A 37 6.36 -6.86 -3.84
N PHE A 38 5.19 -6.48 -3.33
CA PHE A 38 4.97 -6.18 -1.93
C PHE A 38 4.29 -7.35 -1.23
N ILE A 39 4.99 -7.97 -0.27
CA ILE A 39 4.39 -8.99 0.61
C ILE A 39 4.32 -8.40 2.02
N PRO A 40 3.11 -8.14 2.55
CA PRO A 40 2.93 -7.75 3.95
C PRO A 40 3.56 -8.79 4.89
N LEU A 41 4.39 -8.36 5.84
CA LEU A 41 4.94 -9.29 6.84
C LEU A 41 3.85 -9.80 7.78
N GLY A 42 4.06 -11.00 8.31
CA GLY A 42 3.29 -11.52 9.45
C GLY A 42 1.80 -11.76 9.18
N GLY A 43 1.37 -11.80 7.92
CA GLY A 43 -0.04 -11.94 7.56
C GLY A 43 -0.85 -10.64 7.69
N GLY A 44 -0.20 -9.48 7.72
CA GLY A 44 -0.87 -8.18 7.62
C GLY A 44 -1.64 -8.02 6.31
N SER A 45 -2.66 -7.16 6.31
CA SER A 45 -3.41 -6.79 5.11
C SER A 45 -2.88 -5.49 4.52
N VAL A 46 -2.90 -5.38 3.19
CA VAL A 46 -2.68 -4.10 2.51
C VAL A 46 -3.84 -3.15 2.85
N LEU A 47 -3.51 -2.00 3.46
CA LEU A 47 -4.52 -0.99 3.83
C LEU A 47 -4.90 -0.10 2.64
N TRP A 48 -3.94 0.17 1.75
CA TRP A 48 -4.10 0.97 0.54
C TRP A 48 -3.04 0.57 -0.49
N ASP A 49 -3.42 0.56 -1.76
CA ASP A 49 -2.51 0.31 -2.89
C ASP A 49 -2.89 1.20 -4.07
N GLN A 50 -1.92 1.99 -4.54
CA GLN A 50 -2.05 2.84 -5.72
C GLN A 50 -0.92 2.63 -6.73
N THR A 51 -0.15 1.56 -6.58
CA THR A 51 1.00 1.27 -7.43
C THR A 51 0.60 1.07 -8.90
N ALA A 52 -0.65 0.69 -9.16
CA ALA A 52 -1.22 0.52 -10.50
C ALA A 52 -1.68 1.83 -11.19
N ASN A 53 -1.64 2.97 -10.50
CA ASN A 53 -2.15 4.26 -11.00
C ASN A 53 -1.05 5.30 -11.25
N ALA A 54 0.18 4.85 -11.51
CA ALA A 54 1.29 5.75 -11.84
C ALA A 54 0.94 6.59 -13.09
N SER A 55 1.03 7.91 -12.97
CA SER A 55 0.82 8.85 -14.07
C SER A 55 1.99 9.82 -14.20
N GLY A 56 2.27 10.27 -15.43
CA GLY A 56 3.32 11.24 -15.71
C GLY A 56 4.75 10.68 -15.65
N ASN A 57 5.72 11.59 -15.53
CA ASN A 57 7.16 11.28 -15.52
C ASN A 57 7.73 11.07 -14.10
N GLY A 58 6.87 11.02 -13.08
CA GLY A 58 7.28 11.10 -11.67
C GLY A 58 7.77 12.50 -11.27
N ALA A 59 8.17 12.63 -10.01
CA ALA A 59 8.83 13.82 -9.45
C ALA A 59 10.17 13.39 -8.82
N PRO A 60 11.15 14.29 -8.68
CA PRO A 60 12.33 14.01 -7.88
C PRO A 60 11.91 13.66 -6.43
N ASP A 61 12.59 12.69 -5.84
CA ASP A 61 12.32 12.22 -4.48
C ASP A 61 13.66 11.91 -3.82
N GLN A 62 14.49 12.95 -3.70
CA GLN A 62 15.81 12.89 -3.10
C GLN A 62 16.22 14.27 -2.57
N ASP A 63 17.17 14.24 -1.64
CA ASP A 63 17.93 15.39 -1.17
C ASP A 63 19.12 15.58 -2.12
N PHE A 64 19.11 16.64 -2.93
CA PHE A 64 20.20 16.95 -3.84
C PHE A 64 21.35 17.67 -3.12
N GLU A 65 22.46 17.89 -3.83
CA GLU A 65 23.54 18.70 -3.29
C GLU A 65 23.14 20.19 -3.21
N ALA A 66 23.75 20.93 -2.26
CA ALA A 66 23.55 22.36 -1.99
C ALA A 66 23.33 23.31 -3.19
N ALA A 67 23.92 23.00 -4.36
CA ALA A 67 23.78 23.80 -5.57
C ALA A 67 22.44 23.58 -6.31
N PHE A 68 21.71 22.53 -5.93
CA PHE A 68 20.53 21.99 -6.57
C PHE A 68 19.34 21.84 -5.60
N ASP A 69 19.43 22.37 -4.38
CA ASP A 69 18.35 22.34 -3.37
C ASP A 69 16.99 22.85 -3.90
N VAL A 70 17.01 23.71 -4.93
CA VAL A 70 15.79 24.17 -5.61
C VAL A 70 15.00 23.02 -6.28
N TYR A 71 15.63 21.89 -6.49
CA TYR A 71 15.04 20.67 -7.07
C TYR A 71 14.71 19.62 -6.01
N ASP A 72 15.02 19.87 -4.74
CA ASP A 72 14.57 19.01 -3.65
C ASP A 72 13.05 18.98 -3.65
N SER A 73 12.51 17.78 -3.64
CA SER A 73 11.08 17.58 -3.57
C SER A 73 10.74 16.32 -2.83
N TRP A 74 9.50 16.29 -2.37
CA TRP A 74 8.91 15.19 -1.65
C TRP A 74 7.80 14.60 -2.52
N GLY A 75 7.81 13.28 -2.67
CA GLY A 75 6.65 12.56 -3.18
C GLY A 75 5.52 12.57 -2.16
N ALA A 76 4.33 13.00 -2.56
CA ALA A 76 3.12 12.91 -1.74
C ALA A 76 1.99 12.28 -2.56
N ASP A 77 1.17 11.47 -1.90
CA ASP A 77 0.01 10.83 -2.52
C ASP A 77 -1.11 10.64 -1.50
N ASP A 78 -2.35 10.70 -1.97
CA ASP A 78 -3.53 10.60 -1.14
C ASP A 78 -3.89 9.14 -0.88
N PHE A 79 -4.35 8.85 0.34
CA PHE A 79 -4.92 7.55 0.65
C PHE A 79 -6.09 7.68 1.61
N VAL A 80 -7.06 6.78 1.47
CA VAL A 80 -8.23 6.73 2.36
C VAL A 80 -8.30 5.36 2.98
N VAL A 81 -8.39 5.31 4.30
CA VAL A 81 -8.59 4.06 5.05
C VAL A 81 -9.95 4.13 5.75
N ASN A 82 -10.83 3.17 5.46
CA ASN A 82 -12.29 3.16 5.70
C ASN A 82 -12.80 2.91 7.16
N SER A 83 -12.03 3.13 8.22
CA SER A 83 -12.31 2.73 9.62
C SER A 83 -11.28 3.37 10.58
N PHE A 84 -11.27 3.01 11.87
CA PHE A 84 -10.26 3.49 12.83
C PHE A 84 -9.52 2.30 13.46
N GLY A 85 -8.32 2.56 13.98
CA GLY A 85 -7.59 1.60 14.83
C GLY A 85 -6.55 0.74 14.13
N TRP A 86 -6.06 1.14 12.96
CA TRP A 86 -4.91 0.47 12.34
C TRP A 86 -3.60 1.09 12.77
N SER A 87 -2.57 0.28 12.71
CA SER A 87 -1.17 0.69 12.75
C SER A 87 -0.56 0.46 11.38
N ILE A 88 0.09 1.48 10.83
CA ILE A 88 0.93 1.33 9.64
C ILE A 88 2.27 0.78 10.11
N SER A 89 2.60 -0.44 9.69
CA SER A 89 3.88 -1.07 10.03
C SER A 89 4.88 -1.06 8.87
N ARG A 90 4.44 -0.63 7.68
CA ARG A 90 5.25 -0.61 6.48
C ARG A 90 4.69 0.31 5.41
N VAL A 91 5.57 0.93 4.66
CA VAL A 91 5.29 1.65 3.41
C VAL A 91 6.08 1.00 2.27
N ASN A 92 5.46 0.86 1.11
CA ASN A 92 6.13 0.42 -0.12
C ASN A 92 5.98 1.51 -1.18
N THR A 93 7.09 2.06 -1.64
CA THR A 93 7.11 3.06 -2.70
C THR A 93 7.65 2.45 -3.98
N VAL A 94 7.08 2.87 -5.11
CA VAL A 94 7.51 2.46 -6.44
C VAL A 94 8.15 3.66 -7.09
N GLY A 95 9.42 3.52 -7.46
CA GLY A 95 10.21 4.59 -8.05
C GLY A 95 11.22 4.07 -9.06
N THR A 96 11.95 5.00 -9.65
CA THR A 96 13.01 4.74 -10.62
C THR A 96 14.24 5.54 -10.25
N GLN A 97 15.44 4.97 -10.42
CA GLN A 97 16.70 5.68 -10.20
C GLN A 97 17.56 5.64 -11.47
N SER A 98 18.22 6.76 -11.80
CA SER A 98 19.04 6.87 -13.02
C SER A 98 20.43 6.26 -12.87
N LEU A 99 21.00 6.24 -11.66
CA LEU A 99 22.40 5.85 -11.43
C LEU A 99 22.60 5.22 -10.04
N GLY A 100 22.33 3.93 -9.88
CA GLY A 100 22.93 3.02 -8.86
C GLY A 100 22.95 3.43 -7.37
N GLY A 101 22.37 4.55 -6.98
CA GLY A 101 22.42 5.09 -5.62
C GLY A 101 21.29 4.52 -4.79
N SER A 102 21.63 3.69 -3.80
CA SER A 102 20.68 3.34 -2.75
C SER A 102 20.53 4.52 -1.79
N ALA A 103 19.30 4.78 -1.35
CA ALA A 103 19.05 5.73 -0.29
C ALA A 103 19.64 5.18 1.02
N VAL A 104 20.47 5.97 1.70
CA VAL A 104 20.99 5.61 3.03
C VAL A 104 19.84 5.62 4.05
N SER A 105 18.94 6.58 3.89
CA SER A 105 17.72 6.76 4.67
C SER A 105 16.67 7.48 3.84
N VAL A 106 15.42 7.42 4.30
CA VAL A 106 14.28 8.16 3.78
C VAL A 106 13.50 8.78 4.92
N ASP A 107 12.79 9.85 4.63
CA ASP A 107 11.85 10.48 5.55
C ASP A 107 10.43 10.17 5.09
N VAL A 108 9.55 9.83 6.04
CA VAL A 108 8.14 9.52 5.76
C VAL A 108 7.26 10.38 6.65
N GLU A 109 6.39 11.16 6.02
CA GLU A 109 5.39 11.97 6.71
C GLU A 109 3.98 11.57 6.33
N PHE A 110 3.12 11.49 7.33
CA PHE A 110 1.68 11.36 7.15
C PHE A 110 1.04 12.70 7.44
N LEU A 111 0.40 13.28 6.44
CA LEU A 111 -0.22 14.60 6.52
C LEU A 111 -1.74 14.46 6.52
N SER A 112 -2.42 15.37 7.19
CA SER A 112 -3.87 15.50 7.07
C SER A 112 -4.23 15.98 5.66
N ASP A 113 -5.34 15.53 5.10
CA ASP A 113 -5.86 16.12 3.86
C ASP A 113 -6.32 17.57 4.08
N ALA A 114 -5.90 18.47 3.19
CA ALA A 114 -6.31 19.87 3.12
C ALA A 114 -7.09 20.18 1.82
N GLY A 115 -7.95 19.25 1.39
CA GLY A 115 -8.81 19.41 0.21
C GLY A 115 -8.14 18.94 -1.09
N GLY A 116 -7.47 17.79 -1.04
CA GLY A 116 -6.64 17.24 -2.12
C GLY A 116 -5.23 17.81 -2.14
N SER A 117 -4.73 18.30 -1.00
CA SER A 117 -3.37 18.82 -0.86
C SER A 117 -2.82 18.46 0.53
N PRO A 118 -1.51 18.28 0.68
CA PRO A 118 -0.91 18.00 1.98
C PRO A 118 -1.20 19.11 2.99
N GLY A 119 -1.78 18.74 4.13
CA GLY A 119 -2.10 19.62 5.25
C GLY A 119 -1.08 19.54 6.39
N ALA A 120 -1.55 19.50 7.64
CA ALA A 120 -0.68 19.43 8.81
C ALA A 120 -0.05 18.04 8.97
N VAL A 121 1.19 17.97 9.43
CA VAL A 121 1.87 16.71 9.77
C VAL A 121 1.16 16.06 10.96
N MET A 122 0.70 14.83 10.75
CA MET A 122 0.06 13.99 11.76
C MET A 122 1.08 13.05 12.41
N CYS A 123 1.96 12.47 11.60
CA CYS A 123 3.08 11.62 12.03
C CYS A 123 4.31 11.91 11.15
N SER A 124 5.51 11.88 11.73
CA SER A 124 6.77 12.02 10.99
C SER A 124 7.77 10.96 11.45
N TYR A 125 8.45 10.34 10.49
CA TYR A 125 9.45 9.31 10.67
C TYR A 125 10.67 9.68 9.83
N ALA A 126 11.64 10.34 10.45
CA ALA A 126 12.87 10.77 9.78
C ALA A 126 13.98 9.72 9.90
N GLY A 127 14.84 9.64 8.88
CA GLY A 127 16.05 8.82 8.88
C GLY A 127 15.76 7.31 8.86
N VAL A 128 14.63 6.88 8.29
CA VAL A 128 14.27 5.46 8.24
C VAL A 128 15.14 4.76 7.21
N VAL A 129 15.79 3.67 7.60
CA VAL A 129 16.63 2.88 6.68
C VAL A 129 15.73 1.89 5.92
N PRO A 130 15.67 1.94 4.58
CA PRO A 130 14.87 0.99 3.83
C PRO A 130 15.34 -0.46 4.06
N THR A 131 14.38 -1.34 4.33
CA THR A 131 14.62 -2.79 4.51
C THR A 131 14.90 -3.52 3.21
N SER A 132 14.45 -2.97 2.08
CA SER A 132 14.73 -3.45 0.73
C SER A 132 14.72 -2.27 -0.24
N GLN A 133 15.62 -2.30 -1.22
CA GLN A 133 15.74 -1.27 -2.25
C GLN A 133 16.01 -1.93 -3.60
N THR A 134 15.25 -1.58 -4.63
CA THR A 134 15.51 -2.05 -6.00
C THR A 134 15.16 -0.95 -6.98
N ALA A 135 16.15 -0.48 -7.73
CA ALA A 135 15.97 0.50 -8.80
C ALA A 135 15.21 1.77 -8.38
N GLY A 136 15.36 2.26 -7.14
CA GLY A 136 14.64 3.43 -6.63
C GLY A 136 13.26 3.13 -6.03
N SER A 137 12.87 1.86 -5.91
CA SER A 137 11.70 1.42 -5.13
C SER A 137 12.13 1.00 -3.73
N PHE A 138 11.37 1.36 -2.70
CA PHE A 138 11.73 1.16 -1.29
C PHE A 138 10.66 0.38 -0.51
N GLN A 139 11.11 -0.50 0.39
CA GLN A 139 10.29 -1.06 1.46
C GLN A 139 10.78 -0.53 2.80
N ILE A 140 9.93 0.20 3.52
CA ILE A 140 10.25 1.01 4.70
C ILE A 140 9.40 0.52 5.87
#